data_AF-A0A3D2WN36-F1
#
_entry.id   AF-A0A3D2WN36-F1
#
_cell.length_a   1.000
_cell.length_b   1.000
_cell.length_c   1.000
_cell.angle_alpha   90.00
_cell.angle_beta   90.00
_cell.angle_gamma   90.00
#
_symmetry.space_group_name_H-M   'P 1'
#
loop_
_entity.id
_entity.type
_entity.pdbx_description
1 polymer ?
#
loop_
_entity_poly.entity_id
_entity_poly.type
_entity_poly.pdbx_seq_one_letter_code
_entity_poly.pdbx_strand_id
1 'polypeptide(L)' 'MIANLVFILPTIVLGIMLFFSFVVAPVGFKSLNEKSYRNFIRKIFPFYYSINLLILVLASIPIYIYQ' A
#
# COMPACT_ATOMS: atom_id res chain seq x y z
N MET A 1 -14.79 -8.84 17.82
CA MET A 1 -13.61 -9.32 17.07
C MET A 1 -13.62 -8.81 15.63
N ILE A 2 -14.73 -8.97 14.88
CA ILE A 2 -14.86 -8.46 13.49
C ILE A 2 -14.85 -6.92 13.42
N ALA A 3 -15.44 -6.22 14.40
CA ALA A 3 -15.31 -4.75 14.51
C ALA A 3 -13.86 -4.24 14.49
N ASN A 4 -12.92 -5.00 15.06
CA ASN A 4 -11.51 -4.61 15.07
C ASN A 4 -10.88 -4.76 13.68
N LEU A 5 -11.32 -5.73 12.87
CA LEU A 5 -10.84 -5.94 11.51
C LEU A 5 -11.16 -4.75 10.59
N VAL A 6 -12.31 -4.09 10.83
CA VAL A 6 -12.72 -2.87 10.12
C VAL A 6 -11.69 -1.76 10.25
N PHE A 7 -11.00 -1.66 11.40
CA PHE A 7 -9.95 -0.66 11.63
C PHE A 7 -8.55 -1.17 11.27
N ILE A 8 -8.25 -2.44 11.56
CA ILE A 8 -6.91 -3.00 11.33
C ILE A 8 -6.53 -3.00 9.84
N LEU A 9 -7.45 -3.41 8.96
CA LEU A 9 -7.14 -3.54 7.52
C LEU A 9 -6.83 -2.18 6.85
N PRO A 10 -7.61 -1.10 7.06
CA PRO A 10 -7.24 0.24 6.60
C PRO A 10 -5.95 0.77 7.23
N THR A 11 -5.70 0.50 8.52
CA THR A 11 -4.44 0.92 9.17
C THR A 11 -3.21 0.24 8.55
N ILE A 12 -3.33 -1.03 8.15
CA ILE A 12 -2.27 -1.74 7.40
C ILE A 12 -2.00 -1.04 6.07
N VAL A 13 -3.06 -0.69 5.32
CA VAL A 13 -2.91 0.02 4.04
C VAL A 13 -2.24 1.38 4.25
N LEU A 14 -2.63 2.13 5.29
CA LEU A 14 -1.95 3.37 5.66
C LEU A 14 -0.46 3.15 5.98
N GLY A 15 -0.13 2.11 6.75
CA GLY A 15 1.27 1.76 7.05
C GLY A 15 2.07 1.46 5.79
N ILE A 16 1.50 0.69 4.85
CA ILE A 16 2.10 0.40 3.55
C ILE A 16 2.34 1.69 2.75
N MET A 17 1.37 2.62 2.77
CA MET A 17 1.50 3.91 2.09
C MET A 17 2.60 4.79 2.67
N LEU A 18 2.67 4.89 3.99
CA LEU A 18 3.71 5.67 4.67
C LEU A 18 5.10 5.04 4.47
N PHE A 19 5.20 3.71 4.52
CA PHE A 19 6.45 3.01 4.24
C PHE A 19 6.93 3.25 2.81
N PHE A 20 6.03 3.22 1.83
CA PHE A 20 6.37 3.53 0.46
C PHE A 20 6.86 4.99 0.30
N SER A 21 6.16 5.94 0.93
CA SER A 21 6.48 7.36 0.82
C SER A 21 7.79 7.75 1.51
N PHE A 22 8.06 7.23 2.72
CA PHE A 22 9.22 7.63 3.51
C PHE A 22 10.44 6.73 3.36
N VAL A 23 10.27 5.47 2.96
CA VAL A 23 11.38 4.52 2.86
C VAL A 23 11.63 4.17 1.40
N VAL A 24 10.64 3.61 0.70
CA VAL A 24 10.87 3.07 -0.65
C VAL A 24 11.21 4.17 -1.65
N ALA A 25 10.47 5.28 -1.68
CA ALA A 25 10.74 6.36 -2.62
C ALA A 25 12.10 7.04 -2.33
N PRO A 26 12.43 7.46 -1.10
CA PRO A 26 13.72 8.11 -0.81
C PRO A 26 14.91 7.18 -1.00
N VAL A 27 14.80 5.90 -0.60
CA VAL A 27 15.87 4.90 -0.84
C VAL A 27 16.04 4.64 -2.33
N GLY A 28 14.95 4.54 -3.09
CA GLY A 28 14.98 4.38 -4.55
C GLY A 28 15.68 5.55 -5.22
N PHE A 29 15.34 6.79 -4.86
CA PHE A 29 16.00 7.99 -5.39
C PHE A 29 17.49 8.06 -5.01
N LYS A 30 17.86 7.64 -3.79
CA LYS A 30 19.25 7.68 -3.31
C LYS A 30 20.12 6.57 -3.92
N SER A 31 19.54 5.38 -4.16
CA SER A 31 20.28 4.19 -4.58
C SER A 31 20.34 3.99 -6.09
N LEU A 32 19.44 4.59 -6.87
CA LEU A 32 19.32 4.35 -8.31
C LEU A 32 19.51 5.64 -9.11
N ASN A 33 20.24 5.55 -10.22
CA ASN A 33 20.30 6.63 -11.21
C ASN A 33 18.89 6.89 -11.79
N GLU A 34 18.62 8.12 -12.22
CA GLU A 34 17.30 8.60 -12.67
C GLU A 34 16.58 7.66 -13.67
N LYS A 35 17.31 7.16 -14.69
CA LYS A 35 16.78 6.19 -15.67
C LYS A 35 16.34 4.87 -15.01
N SER A 36 17.14 4.35 -14.09
CA SER A 36 16.88 3.09 -13.37
C SER A 36 15.76 3.25 -12.36
N TYR A 37 15.71 4.39 -11.65
CA TYR A 37 14.64 4.72 -10.72
C TYR A 37 13.28 4.79 -11.41
N ARG A 38 13.20 5.43 -12.58
CA ARG A 38 11.95 5.51 -13.36
C ARG A 38 11.43 4.14 -13.75
N ASN A 39 12.31 3.22 -14.18
CA ASN A 39 11.92 1.84 -14.49
C ASN A 39 11.52 1.05 -13.23
N PHE A 40 12.20 1.27 -12.11
CA PHE A 40 11.87 0.66 -10.82
C PHE A 40 10.48 1.06 -10.34
N ILE A 41 10.20 2.37 -10.25
CA ILE A 41 8.89 2.87 -9.85
C ILE A 41 7.80 2.37 -10.79
N ARG A 42 7.99 2.41 -12.11
CA ARG A 42 6.99 1.91 -13.05
C ARG A 42 6.62 0.44 -12.88
N LYS A 43 7.53 -0.39 -12.38
CA LYS A 43 7.26 -1.81 -12.10
C LYS A 43 6.62 -2.02 -10.73
N ILE A 44 7.09 -1.30 -9.71
CA ILE A 44 6.62 -1.48 -8.32
C ILE A 44 5.28 -0.81 -8.08
N PHE A 45 5.07 0.39 -8.62
CA PHE A 45 3.87 1.19 -8.42
C PHE A 45 2.58 0.41 -8.74
N PRO A 46 2.41 -0.21 -9.93
CA PRO A 46 1.19 -0.96 -10.23
C PRO A 46 0.96 -2.13 -9.27
N PHE A 47 2.02 -2.84 -8.87
CA PHE A 47 1.89 -3.96 -7.93
C PHE A 47 1.50 -3.48 -6.52
N TYR A 48 2.16 -2.41 -6.06
CA TYR A 48 1.88 -1.76 -4.77
C TYR A 48 0.43 -1.27 -4.67
N TYR A 49 -0.09 -0.59 -5.71
CA TYR A 49 -1.49 -0.15 -5.70
C TYR A 49 -2.48 -1.30 -5.85
N SER A 50 -2.16 -2.33 -6.64
CA SER A 50 -3.00 -3.52 -6.76
C SER A 50 -3.15 -4.27 -5.43
N ILE A 51 -2.06 -4.42 -4.66
CA ILE A 51 -2.12 -5.01 -3.32
C ILE A 51 -2.97 -4.15 -2.38
N ASN A 52 -2.74 -2.83 -2.35
CA ASN A 52 -3.53 -1.93 -1.50
C ASN A 52 -5.02 -1.98 -1.85
N LEU A 53 -5.36 -2.02 -3.14
CA LEU A 53 -6.73 -2.15 -3.61
C LEU A 53 -7.33 -3.49 -3.16
N LEU A 54 -6.61 -4.59 -3.30
CA LEU A 54 -7.09 -5.91 -2.88
C LEU A 54 -7.36 -5.96 -1.36
N ILE A 55 -6.47 -5.38 -0.55
CA ILE A 55 -6.68 -5.30 0.90
C ILE A 55 -7.91 -4.43 1.23
N LEU A 56 -8.11 -3.31 0.54
CA LEU A 56 -9.27 -2.44 0.74
C LEU A 56 -10.58 -3.11 0.32
N VAL A 57 -10.59 -3.88 -0.77
CA VAL A 57 -11.76 -4.67 -1.19
C VAL A 57 -12.08 -5.75 -0.17
N LEU A 58 -11.06 -6.41 0.41
CA LEU A 58 -11.29 -7.37 1.49
C LEU A 58 -11.78 -6.67 2.77
N ALA A 59 -11.34 -5.45 3.02
CA ALA A 59 -11.78 -4.64 4.17
C ALA A 59 -13.23 -4.16 4.03
N SER A 60 -13.78 -4.03 2.82
CA SER A 60 -15.17 -3.61 2.62
C SER A 60 -16.19 -4.70 2.99
N ILE A 61 -15.81 -5.99 2.90
CA ILE A 61 -16.66 -7.13 3.27
C ILE A 61 -17.12 -7.03 4.75
N PRO A 62 -16.22 -6.94 5.75
CA PRO A 62 -16.65 -6.81 7.14
C PRO A 62 -17.37 -5.49 7.40
N ILE A 63 -17.05 -4.40 6.69
CA ILE A 63 -17.79 -3.13 6.80
C ILE A 63 -19.25 -3.32 6.41
N TYR A 64 -19.51 -3.99 5.28
CA TYR A 64 -20.88 -4.26 4.81
C TYR A 64 -21.65 -5.20 5.75
N ILE A 65 -20.96 -6.15 6.40
CA ILE A 65 -21.57 -7.09 7.36
C ILE A 65 -21.86 -6.42 8.71
N TYR A 66 -21.07 -5.41 9.11
CA TYR A 66 -21.21 -4.71 10.40
C TYR A 66 -22.13 -3.48 10.35
N GLN A 67 -22.41 -2.98 9.15
CA GLN A 67 -23.39 -1.91 8.92
C GLN A 67 -24.82 -2.43 9.11
#